data_AF-C9SH24-F1
#
_entry.id   AF-C9SH24-F1
#
_cell.length_a   1.000
_cell.length_b   1.000
_cell.length_c   1.000
_cell.angle_alpha   90.00
_cell.angle_beta   90.00
_cell.angle_gamma   90.00
#
_symmetry.space_group_name_H-M   'P 1'
#
loop_
_entity.id
_entity.type
_entity.pdbx_description
1 polymer ?
#
loop_
_entity_poly.entity_id
_entity_poly.type
_entity_poly.pdbx_seq_one_letter_code
_entity_poly.pdbx_strand_id
1 'polypeptide(L)'
;MLYDLNIPWSPSTTTRDLENTITFSAALGYNVIALNHIIDGPLPSTITNPLPKLDVDAPSTSSSSSSSSARAPQPANPTTPRRPTILHRATLVYSDPAQNHRMPSLAAAYDLLAVRPTNERAFTSACLALADPALISLDLTARFDFHFRPKPCMAAVARGVRFEICYAHALRGGAAGGGPDAAQARAMKDTGADAGTGTPQEAGKKGKNATKRKNDESGTAVGAEQPQAISKRQAKKLRLAQKEAAATTPTTTEKA
;
A
#
# COMPACT_ATOMS: atom_id res chain seq x y z
N MET A 1 -15.88 25.84 -1.23
CA MET A 1 -14.61 25.41 -1.84
C MET A 1 -14.76 23.96 -2.28
N LEU A 2 -14.31 23.63 -3.50
CA LEU A 2 -14.36 22.28 -4.06
C LEU A 2 -12.98 21.60 -3.93
N TYR A 3 -12.98 20.33 -3.57
CA TYR A 3 -11.79 19.50 -3.37
C TYR A 3 -11.86 18.26 -4.24
N ASP A 4 -10.77 17.96 -4.94
CA ASP A 4 -10.55 16.64 -5.54
C ASP A 4 -9.33 16.01 -4.87
N LEU A 5 -9.55 14.99 -4.03
CA LEU A 5 -8.49 14.38 -3.24
C LEU A 5 -7.88 13.15 -3.92
N ASN A 6 -8.24 12.82 -5.16
CA ASN A 6 -7.84 11.56 -5.77
C ASN A 6 -7.54 11.67 -7.27
N ILE A 7 -6.67 12.61 -7.65
CA ILE A 7 -6.15 12.67 -9.02
C ILE A 7 -5.03 11.63 -9.14
N PRO A 8 -5.19 10.58 -9.97
CA PRO A 8 -4.19 9.53 -10.08
C PRO A 8 -2.88 10.07 -10.69
N TRP A 9 -1.76 9.69 -10.10
CA TRP A 9 -0.42 10.00 -10.61
C TRP A 9 0.46 8.74 -10.59
N SER A 10 1.30 8.60 -11.62
CA SER A 10 2.39 7.63 -11.66
C SER A 10 3.66 8.26 -12.22
N PRO A 11 4.84 7.64 -12.03
CA PRO A 11 6.11 8.13 -12.61
C PRO A 11 6.09 8.22 -14.14
N SER A 12 5.18 7.48 -14.79
CA SER A 12 4.93 7.52 -16.23
C SER A 12 4.05 8.70 -16.68
N THR A 13 3.41 9.43 -15.76
CA THR A 13 2.60 10.60 -16.09
C THR A 13 3.50 11.73 -16.58
N THR A 14 3.28 12.18 -17.81
CA THR A 14 4.08 13.29 -18.36
C THR A 14 3.73 14.61 -17.69
N THR A 15 4.68 15.53 -17.60
CA THR A 15 4.45 16.87 -17.05
C THR A 15 3.33 17.61 -17.77
N ARG A 16 3.21 17.43 -19.09
CA ARG A 16 2.18 18.07 -19.90
C ARG A 16 0.78 17.55 -19.56
N ASP A 17 0.62 16.24 -19.42
CA ASP A 17 -0.68 15.64 -19.06
C ASP A 17 -1.10 16.04 -17.65
N LEU A 18 -0.13 16.15 -16.74
CA LEU A 18 -0.36 16.63 -15.40
C LEU A 18 -0.83 18.10 -15.39
N GLU A 19 -0.13 19.00 -16.08
CA GLU A 19 -0.51 20.42 -16.18
C GLU A 19 -1.87 20.62 -16.87
N ASN A 20 -2.18 19.81 -17.90
CA ASN A 20 -3.49 19.81 -18.53
C ASN A 20 -4.59 19.42 -17.54
N THR A 21 -4.35 18.37 -16.73
CA THR A 21 -5.30 17.91 -15.71
C THR A 21 -5.50 19.00 -14.64
N ILE A 22 -4.43 19.63 -14.16
CA ILE A 22 -4.49 20.72 -13.17
C ILE A 22 -5.28 21.91 -13.72
N THR A 23 -5.00 22.32 -14.96
CA THR A 23 -5.68 23.44 -15.63
C THR A 23 -7.16 23.14 -15.83
N PHE A 24 -7.48 21.90 -16.25
CA PHE A 24 -8.86 21.46 -16.41
C PHE A 24 -9.62 21.44 -15.08
N SER A 25 -9.01 20.94 -14.00
CA SER A 25 -9.59 21.00 -12.65
C SER A 25 -9.84 22.44 -12.20
N ALA A 26 -8.93 23.37 -12.50
CA ALA A 26 -9.11 24.80 -12.22
C ALA A 26 -10.33 25.37 -12.97
N ALA A 27 -10.49 25.02 -14.25
CA ALA A 27 -11.61 25.44 -15.08
C ALA A 27 -12.96 24.87 -14.61
N LEU A 28 -12.96 23.66 -14.03
CA LEU A 28 -14.13 23.06 -13.39
C LEU A 28 -14.46 23.66 -12.01
N GLY A 29 -13.61 24.55 -11.49
CA GLY A 29 -13.84 25.24 -10.22
C GLY A 29 -13.28 24.52 -8.98
N TYR A 30 -12.42 23.52 -9.14
CA TYR A 30 -11.72 22.92 -8.00
C TYR A 30 -10.71 23.92 -7.41
N ASN A 31 -10.75 24.09 -6.09
CA ASN A 31 -9.85 25.01 -5.38
C ASN A 31 -8.60 24.30 -4.85
N VAL A 32 -8.76 23.03 -4.48
CA VAL A 32 -7.69 22.19 -3.94
C VAL A 32 -7.77 20.84 -4.62
N ILE A 33 -6.62 20.35 -5.06
CA ILE A 33 -6.49 19.04 -5.67
C ILE A 33 -5.40 18.26 -4.97
N ALA A 34 -5.52 16.94 -4.88
CA ALA A 34 -4.47 16.07 -4.37
C ALA A 34 -4.03 15.06 -5.44
N LEU A 35 -2.72 15.05 -5.71
CA LEU A 35 -2.10 14.06 -6.56
C LEU A 35 -1.86 12.80 -5.74
N ASN A 36 -2.52 11.72 -6.15
CA ASN A 36 -2.49 10.44 -5.45
C ASN A 36 -1.44 9.51 -6.05
N HIS A 37 -0.48 9.12 -5.22
CA HIS A 37 0.50 8.10 -5.52
C HIS A 37 0.14 6.80 -4.78
N ILE A 38 -0.09 5.73 -5.56
CA ILE A 38 -0.49 4.43 -5.02
C ILE A 38 0.75 3.57 -4.78
N ILE A 39 0.91 3.10 -3.55
CA ILE A 39 2.02 2.25 -3.13
C ILE A 39 1.47 0.85 -2.85
N ASP A 40 2.02 -0.15 -3.53
CA ASP A 40 1.71 -1.56 -3.31
C ASP A 40 2.92 -2.31 -2.76
N GLY A 41 2.68 -3.17 -1.78
CA GLY A 41 3.72 -3.93 -1.09
C GLY A 41 4.39 -3.21 0.08
N PRO A 42 5.50 -3.78 0.60
CA PRO A 42 6.16 -3.29 1.81
C PRO A 42 6.88 -1.95 1.56
N LEU A 43 6.83 -1.06 2.56
CA LEU A 43 7.44 0.26 2.47
C LEU A 43 8.98 0.17 2.43
N PRO A 44 9.65 0.86 1.47
CA PRO A 44 11.10 0.82 1.26
C PRO A 44 11.87 1.58 2.35
N SER A 45 13.05 1.12 2.78
CA SER A 45 13.86 1.62 3.93
C SER A 45 14.12 3.13 3.94
N THR A 46 14.07 3.77 2.78
CA THR A 46 14.05 5.22 2.62
C THR A 46 12.77 5.60 1.89
N ILE A 47 11.98 6.49 2.48
CA ILE A 47 10.73 6.99 1.88
C ILE A 47 11.03 8.32 1.21
N THR A 48 10.90 8.34 -0.11
CA THR A 48 11.02 9.55 -0.93
C THR A 48 9.68 9.78 -1.63
N ASN A 49 9.19 11.01 -1.61
CA ASN A 49 8.01 11.40 -2.37
C ASN A 49 8.42 11.72 -3.82
N PRO A 50 7.98 10.94 -4.82
CA PRO A 50 8.36 11.14 -6.21
C PRO A 50 7.49 12.20 -6.93
N LEU A 51 6.47 12.75 -6.25
CA LEU A 51 5.56 13.73 -6.85
C LEU A 51 6.31 15.04 -7.17
N PRO A 52 6.05 15.64 -8.35
CA PRO A 52 6.66 16.91 -8.71
C PRO A 52 6.31 17.99 -7.68
N LYS A 53 7.32 18.69 -7.17
CA LYS A 53 7.09 19.91 -6.38
C LYS A 53 6.70 21.02 -7.36
N LEU A 54 5.40 21.17 -7.59
CA LEU A 54 4.86 22.26 -8.40
C LEU A 54 4.74 23.47 -7.49
N ASP A 55 5.69 24.40 -7.60
CA ASP A 55 5.72 25.59 -6.75
C ASP A 55 4.40 26.36 -6.89
N VAL A 56 3.70 26.52 -5.76
CA VAL A 56 2.40 27.19 -5.64
C VAL A 56 2.52 28.71 -5.78
N ASP A 57 3.75 29.24 -5.68
CA ASP A 57 4.04 30.68 -5.59
C ASP A 57 4.72 31.27 -6.83
N ALA A 58 4.82 30.55 -7.95
CA ALA A 58 5.23 31.18 -9.19
C ALA A 58 4.05 32.00 -9.74
N PRO A 59 4.06 33.35 -9.68
CA PRO A 59 3.13 34.14 -10.48
C PRO A 59 3.34 33.72 -11.92
N SER A 60 2.25 33.47 -12.62
CA SER A 60 2.19 33.00 -14.00
C SER A 60 3.14 33.81 -14.90
N THR A 61 4.39 33.38 -15.06
CA THR A 61 5.34 33.95 -16.01
C THR A 61 5.09 33.31 -17.37
N SER A 62 3.89 33.52 -17.90
CA SER A 62 3.74 33.70 -19.33
C SER A 62 4.36 35.05 -19.66
N SER A 63 5.48 35.03 -20.37
CA SER A 63 6.20 36.20 -20.86
C SER A 63 5.30 37.21 -21.56
N SER A 64 5.23 38.44 -21.03
CA SER A 64 5.16 39.69 -21.82
C SER A 64 5.35 40.93 -20.93
N SER A 65 6.45 41.63 -21.21
CA SER A 65 6.63 43.10 -21.18
C SER A 65 5.99 43.94 -20.06
N SER A 66 6.87 44.49 -19.22
CA SER A 66 6.92 45.91 -18.79
C SER A 66 5.62 46.72 -18.73
N SER A 67 5.20 47.10 -17.52
CA SER A 67 5.24 48.52 -17.09
C SER A 67 4.79 48.65 -15.63
N SER A 68 5.59 49.38 -14.88
CA SER A 68 5.28 49.89 -13.55
C SER A 68 4.07 50.81 -13.59
N SER A 69 3.02 50.48 -12.84
CA SER A 69 2.05 51.45 -12.34
C SER A 69 1.38 50.87 -11.10
N ALA A 70 1.60 51.52 -9.96
CA ALA A 70 0.94 51.23 -8.71
C ALA A 70 -0.58 51.25 -8.91
N ARG A 71 -1.25 50.12 -8.64
CA ARG A 71 -2.71 50.06 -8.62
C ARG A 71 -3.19 49.38 -7.34
N ALA A 72 -4.08 50.09 -6.66
CA ALA A 72 -4.81 49.71 -5.47
C ALA A 72 -5.45 48.30 -5.57
N PRO A 73 -5.71 47.62 -4.44
CA PRO A 73 -6.31 46.29 -4.43
C PRO A 73 -7.70 46.36 -5.07
N GLN A 74 -7.84 45.78 -6.26
CA GLN A 74 -9.13 45.68 -6.95
C GLN A 74 -9.99 44.58 -6.32
N PRO A 75 -11.31 44.76 -6.23
CA PRO A 75 -12.23 43.72 -5.77
C PRO A 75 -12.16 42.52 -6.74
N ALA A 76 -12.06 41.32 -6.17
CA ALA A 76 -11.88 40.07 -6.89
C ALA A 76 -12.96 39.88 -7.97
N ASN A 77 -12.55 39.85 -9.23
CA ASN A 77 -13.39 39.46 -10.35
C ASN A 77 -13.48 37.92 -10.35
N PRO A 78 -14.66 37.29 -10.26
CA PRO A 78 -14.81 35.84 -10.07
C PRO A 78 -14.50 34.97 -11.31
N THR A 79 -14.00 35.56 -12.41
CA THR A 79 -13.97 34.95 -13.74
C THR A 79 -12.61 34.45 -14.22
N THR A 80 -11.52 34.65 -13.47
CA THR A 80 -10.22 34.02 -13.81
C THR A 80 -10.01 32.75 -12.97
N PRO A 81 -9.87 31.57 -13.61
CA PRO A 81 -9.64 30.33 -12.87
C PRO A 81 -8.27 30.41 -12.19
N ARG A 82 -8.28 30.56 -10.86
CA ARG A 82 -7.07 30.52 -10.04
C ARG A 82 -6.52 29.11 -10.02
N ARG A 83 -5.20 28.96 -10.18
CA ARG A 83 -4.52 27.66 -10.03
C ARG A 83 -4.89 27.03 -8.67
N PRO A 84 -5.32 25.76 -8.63
CA PRO A 84 -5.71 25.11 -7.39
C PRO A 84 -4.48 24.85 -6.51
N THR A 85 -4.69 24.81 -5.19
CA THR A 85 -3.65 24.34 -4.26
C THR A 85 -3.45 22.84 -4.48
N ILE A 86 -2.19 22.43 -4.65
CA ILE A 86 -1.83 21.04 -4.94
C ILE A 86 -1.34 20.39 -3.65
N LEU A 87 -1.94 19.27 -3.28
CA LEU A 87 -1.54 18.42 -2.16
C LEU A 87 -0.94 17.12 -2.70
N HIS A 88 -0.02 16.55 -1.94
CA HIS A 88 0.55 15.25 -2.22
C HIS A 88 -0.10 14.18 -1.34
N ARG A 89 -0.74 13.20 -1.97
CA ARG A 89 -1.42 12.10 -1.30
C ARG A 89 -0.71 10.78 -1.58
N ALA A 90 -0.54 9.96 -0.56
CA ALA A 90 -0.18 8.56 -0.69
C ALA A 90 -1.39 7.66 -0.39
N THR A 91 -1.65 6.67 -1.23
CA THR A 91 -2.58 5.58 -0.94
C THR A 91 -1.81 4.27 -0.82
N LEU A 92 -1.76 3.70 0.38
CA LEU A 92 -1.11 2.42 0.61
C LEU A 92 -2.09 1.26 0.45
N VAL A 93 -1.79 0.29 -0.41
CA VAL A 93 -2.48 -1.00 -0.46
C VAL A 93 -2.15 -1.77 0.83
N TYR A 94 -3.16 -1.92 1.69
CA TYR A 94 -3.00 -2.39 3.05
C TYR A 94 -3.55 -3.82 3.18
N SER A 95 -2.64 -4.78 3.33
CA SER A 95 -2.98 -6.21 3.42
C SER A 95 -2.58 -6.83 4.76
N ASP A 96 -1.36 -6.56 5.24
CA ASP A 96 -0.84 -7.07 6.51
C ASP A 96 -0.45 -5.92 7.47
N PRO A 97 -1.12 -5.80 8.63
CA PRO A 97 -0.74 -4.83 9.66
C PRO A 97 0.70 -4.95 10.15
N ALA A 98 1.31 -6.15 10.12
CA ALA A 98 2.64 -6.37 10.66
C ALA A 98 3.76 -5.73 9.82
N GLN A 99 3.53 -5.50 8.52
CA GLN A 99 4.57 -5.03 7.60
C GLN A 99 4.73 -3.49 7.61
N ASN A 100 3.82 -2.76 8.25
CA ASN A 100 3.62 -1.33 8.03
C ASN A 100 4.14 -0.42 9.16
N HIS A 101 5.20 -0.85 9.85
CA HIS A 101 5.86 -0.09 10.92
C HIS A 101 6.40 1.29 10.50
N ARG A 102 6.52 1.55 9.19
CA ARG A 102 7.11 2.79 8.63
C ARG A 102 6.05 3.75 8.07
N MET A 103 4.79 3.52 8.42
CA MET A 103 3.68 4.42 8.13
C MET A 103 3.90 5.84 8.65
N PRO A 104 4.45 6.07 9.87
CA PRO A 104 4.67 7.44 10.34
C PRO A 104 5.67 8.21 9.47
N SER A 105 6.70 7.52 8.98
CA SER A 105 7.66 8.10 8.03
C SER A 105 7.02 8.39 6.67
N LEU A 106 6.04 7.58 6.25
CA LEU A 106 5.24 7.85 5.05
C LEU A 106 4.35 9.07 5.25
N ALA A 107 3.66 9.15 6.37
CA ALA A 107 2.81 10.28 6.73
C ALA A 107 3.59 11.60 6.78
N ALA A 108 4.86 11.57 7.19
CA ALA A 108 5.72 12.77 7.20
C ALA A 108 6.16 13.22 5.80
N ALA A 109 6.09 12.36 4.78
CA ALA A 109 6.55 12.65 3.41
C ALA A 109 5.45 13.15 2.47
N TYR A 110 4.18 13.04 2.88
CA TYR A 110 2.99 13.41 2.10
C TYR A 110 2.07 14.29 2.94
N ASP A 111 1.25 15.12 2.29
CA ASP A 111 0.27 15.96 2.98
C ASP A 111 -0.94 15.15 3.45
N LEU A 112 -1.29 14.10 2.69
CA LEU A 112 -2.43 13.24 2.96
C LEU A 112 -2.03 11.76 2.86
N LEU A 113 -2.43 10.99 3.86
CA LEU A 113 -2.26 9.54 3.87
C LEU A 113 -3.61 8.84 3.84
N ALA A 114 -3.77 7.96 2.85
CA ALA A 114 -4.89 7.05 2.69
C ALA A 114 -4.42 5.60 2.76
N VAL A 115 -5.27 4.71 3.30
CA VAL A 115 -5.05 3.26 3.28
C VAL A 115 -6.17 2.57 2.51
N ARG A 116 -5.80 1.59 1.69
CA ARG A 116 -6.75 0.74 0.96
C ARG A 116 -6.69 -0.69 1.48
N PRO A 117 -7.58 -1.08 2.40
CA PRO A 117 -7.60 -2.43 2.95
C PRO A 117 -8.07 -3.46 1.90
N THR A 118 -7.37 -4.59 1.80
CA THR A 118 -7.70 -5.67 0.84
C THR A 118 -8.36 -6.89 1.49
N ASN A 119 -8.41 -6.98 2.82
CA ASN A 119 -9.01 -8.09 3.56
C ASN A 119 -9.62 -7.63 4.91
N GLU A 120 -10.43 -8.48 5.56
CA GLU A 120 -11.16 -8.12 6.79
C GLU A 120 -10.23 -7.73 7.95
N ARG A 121 -9.07 -8.40 8.07
CA ARG A 121 -8.09 -8.13 9.11
C ARG A 121 -7.45 -6.75 8.93
N ALA A 122 -7.04 -6.44 7.71
CA ALA A 122 -6.52 -5.14 7.33
C ALA A 122 -7.59 -4.05 7.54
N PHE A 123 -8.82 -4.28 7.12
CA PHE A 123 -9.92 -3.33 7.32
C PHE A 123 -10.15 -3.02 8.81
N THR A 124 -10.21 -4.06 9.65
CA THR A 124 -10.40 -3.92 11.09
C THR A 124 -9.23 -3.15 11.74
N SER A 125 -8.00 -3.49 11.36
CA SER A 125 -6.80 -2.79 11.84
C SER A 125 -6.78 -1.31 11.43
N ALA A 126 -7.15 -1.01 10.18
CA ALA A 126 -7.26 0.38 9.71
C ALA A 126 -8.30 1.18 10.51
N CYS A 127 -9.42 0.54 10.86
CA CYS A 127 -10.49 1.17 11.61
C CYS A 127 -10.22 1.33 13.11
N LEU A 128 -9.36 0.51 13.71
CA LEU A 128 -9.18 0.47 15.17
C LEU A 128 -7.77 0.83 15.65
N ALA A 129 -6.73 0.41 14.92
CA ALA A 129 -5.35 0.46 15.39
C ALA A 129 -4.50 1.57 14.73
N LEU A 130 -4.74 1.87 13.45
CA LEU A 130 -3.96 2.90 12.76
C LEU A 130 -4.30 4.30 13.29
N ALA A 131 -3.26 5.08 13.62
CA ALA A 131 -3.39 6.46 14.10
C ALA A 131 -3.21 7.49 12.99
N ASP A 132 -2.34 7.20 12.01
CA ASP A 132 -1.87 8.18 11.03
C ASP A 132 -2.77 8.43 9.79
N PRO A 133 -3.53 7.45 9.24
CA PRO A 133 -4.24 7.70 7.99
C PRO A 133 -5.50 8.52 8.22
N ALA A 134 -5.65 9.58 7.43
CA ALA A 134 -6.84 10.42 7.42
C ALA A 134 -8.00 9.74 6.67
N LEU A 135 -7.70 8.91 5.67
CA LEU A 135 -8.67 8.31 4.77
C LEU A 135 -8.55 6.78 4.70
N ILE A 136 -9.69 6.10 4.67
CA ILE A 136 -9.81 4.69 4.27
C ILE A 136 -10.43 4.68 2.86
N SER A 137 -9.62 4.33 1.86
CA SER A 137 -10.02 4.28 0.45
C SER A 137 -10.67 2.94 0.13
N LEU A 138 -11.91 2.98 -0.35
CA LEU A 138 -12.67 1.80 -0.74
C LEU A 138 -12.75 1.68 -2.25
N ASP A 139 -12.13 0.64 -2.80
CA ASP A 139 -12.30 0.27 -4.20
C ASP A 139 -13.56 -0.58 -4.38
N LEU A 140 -14.68 0.09 -4.63
CA LEU A 140 -15.98 -0.56 -4.84
C LEU A 140 -16.15 -1.24 -6.20
N THR A 141 -15.11 -1.22 -7.06
CA THR A 141 -15.14 -2.00 -8.31
C THR A 141 -14.65 -3.43 -8.13
N ALA A 142 -13.91 -3.68 -7.05
CA ALA A 142 -13.57 -5.02 -6.61
C ALA A 142 -14.64 -5.57 -5.67
N ARG A 143 -14.86 -6.90 -5.73
CA ARG A 143 -15.67 -7.58 -4.73
C ARG A 143 -14.87 -7.71 -3.45
N PHE A 144 -15.42 -7.20 -2.35
CA PHE A 144 -14.89 -7.47 -1.01
C PHE A 144 -15.41 -8.81 -0.52
N ASP A 145 -14.51 -9.72 -0.14
CA ASP A 145 -14.85 -11.00 0.48
C ASP A 145 -15.16 -10.87 1.99
N PHE A 146 -15.46 -9.66 2.44
CA PHE A 146 -15.80 -9.35 3.83
C PHE A 146 -16.80 -8.20 3.91
N HIS A 147 -17.42 -8.05 5.08
CA HIS A 147 -18.43 -7.02 5.32
C HIS A 147 -17.85 -5.84 6.09
N PHE A 148 -18.28 -4.63 5.73
CA PHE A 148 -17.97 -3.42 6.50
C PHE A 148 -18.86 -3.35 7.75
N ARG A 149 -18.35 -3.87 8.87
CA ARG A 149 -19.11 -3.92 10.13
C ARG A 149 -19.28 -2.51 10.71
N PRO A 150 -20.50 -2.14 11.19
CA PRO A 150 -20.75 -0.79 11.72
C PRO A 150 -19.83 -0.39 12.88
N LYS A 151 -19.54 -1.30 13.83
CA LYS A 151 -18.71 -0.99 15.02
C LYS A 151 -17.31 -0.47 14.63
N PRO A 152 -16.49 -1.19 13.83
CA PRO A 152 -15.24 -0.66 13.29
C PRO A 152 -15.41 0.66 12.54
N CYS A 153 -16.41 0.78 11.66
CA CYS A 153 -16.61 2.01 10.88
C CYS A 153 -16.86 3.22 11.78
N MET A 154 -17.73 3.07 12.78
CA MET A 154 -18.05 4.14 13.73
C MET A 154 -16.83 4.51 14.58
N ALA A 155 -16.01 3.54 14.99
CA ALA A 155 -14.77 3.79 15.70
C ALA A 155 -13.76 4.58 14.83
N ALA A 156 -13.65 4.25 13.54
CA ALA A 156 -12.82 5.00 12.61
C ALA A 156 -13.29 6.47 12.49
N VAL A 157 -14.59 6.69 12.31
CA VAL A 157 -15.19 8.03 12.20
C VAL A 157 -14.99 8.85 13.47
N ALA A 158 -15.17 8.23 14.64
CA ALA A 158 -14.98 8.88 15.94
C ALA A 158 -13.52 9.34 16.18
N ARG A 159 -12.55 8.64 15.60
CA ARG A 159 -11.13 9.03 15.59
C ARG A 159 -10.80 10.12 14.56
N GLY A 160 -11.76 10.53 13.74
CA GLY A 160 -11.56 11.54 12.69
C GLY A 160 -11.25 10.98 11.30
N VAL A 161 -11.14 9.65 11.14
CA VAL A 161 -10.91 9.02 9.83
C VAL A 161 -12.17 9.15 8.97
N ARG A 162 -12.00 9.28 7.64
CA ARG A 162 -13.10 9.31 6.68
C ARG A 162 -12.99 8.18 5.66
N PHE A 163 -14.14 7.68 5.22
CA PHE A 163 -14.20 6.70 4.15
C PHE A 163 -14.29 7.42 2.81
N GLU A 164 -13.41 7.06 1.89
CA GLU A 164 -13.37 7.60 0.53
C GLU A 164 -13.98 6.58 -0.43
N ILE A 165 -14.85 7.07 -1.32
CA ILE A 165 -15.43 6.31 -2.43
C ILE A 165 -14.80 6.80 -3.73
N CYS A 166 -14.04 5.93 -4.40
CA CYS A 166 -13.41 6.23 -5.70
C CYS A 166 -14.43 6.07 -6.85
N TYR A 167 -15.16 7.14 -7.17
CA TYR A 167 -16.18 7.09 -8.23
C TYR A 167 -15.61 6.97 -9.65
N ALA A 168 -14.37 7.42 -9.88
CA ALA A 168 -13.72 7.39 -11.20
C ALA A 168 -13.64 5.98 -11.80
N HIS A 169 -13.55 4.96 -10.95
CA HIS A 169 -13.49 3.56 -11.37
C HIS A 169 -14.82 3.07 -11.96
N ALA A 170 -15.95 3.62 -11.52
CA ALA A 170 -17.26 3.30 -12.10
C ALA A 170 -17.42 3.84 -13.53
N LEU A 171 -16.71 4.92 -13.88
CA LEU A 171 -16.77 5.56 -15.20
C LEU A 171 -15.86 4.88 -16.24
N ARG A 172 -14.87 4.09 -15.81
CA ARG A 172 -13.81 3.56 -16.67
C ARG A 172 -14.13 2.19 -17.30
N GLY A 173 -15.30 1.61 -17.03
CA GLY A 173 -15.78 0.35 -17.60
C GLY A 173 -15.22 -0.89 -16.87
N GLY A 174 -16.10 -1.85 -16.59
CA GLY A 174 -15.82 -3.01 -15.75
C GLY A 174 -14.88 -4.04 -16.39
N ALA A 175 -13.63 -4.07 -15.92
CA ALA A 175 -12.81 -5.28 -15.96
C ALA A 175 -12.79 -5.89 -14.55
N ALA A 176 -13.57 -6.96 -14.36
CA ALA A 176 -13.59 -7.71 -13.12
C ALA A 176 -12.18 -8.22 -12.78
N GLY A 177 -11.71 -7.92 -11.57
CA GLY A 177 -10.59 -8.63 -10.94
C GLY A 177 -9.25 -7.91 -10.83
N GLY A 178 -9.14 -6.68 -11.32
CA GLY A 178 -7.94 -5.87 -11.11
C GLY A 178 -8.27 -4.40 -11.31
N GLY A 179 -8.65 -3.72 -10.22
CA GLY A 179 -8.91 -2.29 -10.26
C GLY A 179 -7.76 -1.55 -10.96
N PRO A 180 -8.01 -0.43 -11.64
CA PRO A 180 -6.99 0.30 -12.41
C PRO A 180 -5.79 0.71 -11.55
N ASP A 181 -5.99 0.78 -10.24
CA ASP A 181 -4.94 1.05 -9.26
C ASP A 181 -3.98 -0.14 -9.05
N ALA A 182 -4.47 -1.38 -9.17
CA ALA A 182 -3.62 -2.56 -9.25
C ALA A 182 -2.87 -2.62 -10.59
N ALA A 183 -3.50 -2.18 -11.69
CA ALA A 183 -2.82 -2.05 -12.98
C ALA A 183 -1.75 -0.95 -12.96
N GLN A 184 -2.01 0.18 -12.29
CA GLN A 184 -1.06 1.29 -12.14
C GLN A 184 0.09 0.92 -11.18
N ALA A 185 -0.20 0.23 -10.08
CA ALA A 185 0.82 -0.34 -9.19
C ALA A 185 1.68 -1.42 -9.89
N ARG A 186 1.07 -2.27 -10.73
CA ARG A 186 1.80 -3.24 -11.57
C ARG A 186 2.68 -2.54 -12.61
N ALA A 187 2.17 -1.51 -13.28
CA ALA A 187 2.96 -0.73 -14.24
C ALA A 187 4.20 -0.10 -13.60
N MET A 188 4.11 0.35 -12.35
CA MET A 188 5.28 0.85 -11.60
C MET A 188 6.31 -0.25 -11.29
N LYS A 189 5.86 -1.49 -11.07
CA LYS A 189 6.75 -2.63 -10.83
C LYS A 189 7.51 -3.06 -12.08
N ASP A 190 6.88 -2.95 -13.26
CA ASP A 190 7.49 -3.34 -14.54
C ASP A 190 8.51 -2.31 -15.04
N THR A 191 8.39 -1.03 -14.68
CA THR A 191 9.38 0.01 -15.01
C THR A 191 10.66 -0.04 -14.16
N GLY A 192 10.73 -0.89 -13.14
CA GLY A 192 11.88 -1.02 -12.23
C GLY A 192 12.95 -2.03 -12.66
N ALA A 193 12.87 -2.58 -13.88
CA ALA A 193 13.72 -3.67 -14.34
C ALA A 193 14.48 -3.33 -15.64
N ASP A 194 15.26 -2.25 -15.67
CA ASP A 194 16.39 -2.15 -16.62
C ASP A 194 17.42 -1.10 -16.18
N ALA A 195 18.52 -1.55 -15.59
CA ALA A 195 19.83 -0.88 -15.60
C ALA A 195 20.89 -1.87 -15.14
N GLY A 196 21.45 -2.63 -16.09
CA GLY A 196 22.51 -3.59 -15.78
C GLY A 196 23.17 -4.15 -17.04
N THR A 197 23.91 -3.30 -17.76
CA THR A 197 24.82 -3.69 -18.84
C THR A 197 25.90 -4.65 -18.32
N GLY A 198 26.02 -5.83 -18.93
CA GLY A 198 27.10 -6.79 -18.67
C GLY A 198 27.11 -7.92 -19.70
N THR A 199 28.16 -7.97 -20.50
CA THR A 199 28.43 -8.89 -21.62
C THR A 199 28.52 -10.38 -21.24
N PRO A 200 28.40 -11.31 -22.21
CA PRO A 200 28.29 -12.74 -21.94
C PRO A 200 29.66 -13.42 -21.80
N GLN A 201 29.83 -14.29 -20.81
CA GLN A 201 30.93 -15.26 -20.78
C GLN A 201 30.42 -16.67 -20.45
N GLU A 202 30.79 -17.56 -21.36
CA GLU A 202 30.70 -19.01 -21.37
C GLU A 202 31.38 -19.66 -20.15
N ALA A 203 30.73 -20.64 -19.51
CA ALA A 203 31.37 -21.81 -18.91
C ALA A 203 30.31 -22.83 -18.49
N GLY A 204 30.34 -24.02 -19.09
CA GLY A 204 29.50 -25.14 -18.70
C GLY A 204 29.90 -25.76 -17.36
N LYS A 205 28.92 -26.30 -16.62
CA LYS A 205 29.13 -27.50 -15.82
C LYS A 205 27.82 -28.24 -15.53
N LYS A 206 27.89 -29.54 -15.84
CA LYS A 206 26.87 -30.58 -15.62
C LYS A 206 26.37 -30.61 -14.17
N GLY A 207 25.06 -30.79 -14.02
CA GLY A 207 24.42 -31.23 -12.78
C GLY A 207 23.13 -31.99 -13.10
N LYS A 208 23.22 -33.31 -13.20
CA LYS A 208 22.07 -34.22 -13.35
C LYS A 208 21.20 -34.16 -12.10
N ASN A 209 19.87 -34.11 -12.22
CA ASN A 209 19.07 -35.07 -11.48
C ASN A 209 17.73 -35.38 -12.14
N ALA A 210 17.46 -36.68 -12.23
CA ALA A 210 16.38 -37.28 -12.97
C ALA A 210 15.04 -37.15 -12.23
N THR A 211 14.02 -36.72 -12.98
CA THR A 211 12.61 -36.86 -12.61
C THR A 211 12.20 -38.30 -12.88
N LYS A 212 11.86 -39.07 -11.83
CA LYS A 212 11.20 -40.38 -11.97
C LYS A 212 9.75 -40.25 -11.53
N ARG A 213 8.87 -40.06 -12.51
CA ARG A 213 7.44 -40.37 -12.39
C ARG A 213 7.30 -41.89 -12.48
N LYS A 214 6.50 -42.50 -11.60
CA LYS A 214 5.87 -43.79 -11.89
C LYS A 214 4.48 -43.80 -11.24
N ASN A 215 3.53 -44.15 -12.08
CA ASN A 215 2.12 -44.33 -11.80
C ASN A 215 1.84 -45.80 -11.47
N ASP A 216 0.62 -46.05 -10.98
CA ASP A 216 -0.20 -47.26 -11.11
C ASP A 216 -0.53 -48.09 -9.85
N GLU A 217 -1.83 -48.00 -9.53
CA GLU A 217 -2.84 -49.04 -9.24
C GLU A 217 -2.88 -49.94 -7.99
N SER A 218 -4.03 -49.81 -7.31
CA SER A 218 -4.91 -50.85 -6.73
C SER A 218 -4.51 -51.61 -5.45
N GLY A 219 -5.43 -51.69 -4.49
CA GLY A 219 -5.38 -52.67 -3.38
C GLY A 219 -5.99 -52.20 -2.05
N THR A 220 -7.14 -52.76 -1.71
CA THR A 220 -7.90 -52.68 -0.44
C THR A 220 -7.09 -53.14 0.79
N ALA A 221 -7.06 -52.38 1.91
CA ALA A 221 -6.96 -52.92 3.28
C ALA A 221 -7.13 -51.87 4.41
N VAL A 222 -8.07 -52.21 5.29
CA VAL A 222 -8.30 -51.91 6.72
C VAL A 222 -7.13 -51.33 7.56
N GLY A 223 -7.42 -50.23 8.27
CA GLY A 223 -7.06 -49.89 9.66
C GLY A 223 -5.62 -50.07 10.19
N ALA A 224 -4.91 -48.94 10.37
CA ALA A 224 -3.93 -48.73 11.46
C ALA A 224 -3.64 -47.22 11.65
N GLU A 225 -3.73 -46.72 12.89
CA GLU A 225 -3.38 -45.35 13.27
C GLU A 225 -1.91 -45.02 12.95
N GLN A 226 -1.67 -43.86 12.33
CA GLN A 226 -0.33 -43.30 12.13
C GLN A 226 0.11 -42.52 13.38
N PRO A 227 1.33 -42.74 13.93
CA PRO A 227 1.86 -41.90 14.99
C PRO A 227 2.23 -40.52 14.45
N GLN A 228 1.65 -39.47 15.04
CA GLN A 228 1.94 -38.08 14.69
C GLN A 228 3.43 -37.74 14.90
N ALA A 229 4.07 -37.23 13.86
CA ALA A 229 5.47 -36.79 13.90
C ALA A 229 5.63 -35.53 14.77
N ILE A 230 6.18 -35.71 15.98
CA ILE A 230 6.47 -34.62 16.92
C ILE A 230 7.59 -33.73 16.36
N SER A 231 7.36 -32.41 16.36
CA SER A 231 8.35 -31.44 15.88
C SER A 231 9.66 -31.52 16.67
N LYS A 232 10.81 -31.35 15.98
CA LYS A 232 12.16 -31.35 16.59
C LYS A 232 12.27 -30.42 17.81
N ARG A 233 11.46 -29.35 17.86
CA ARG A 233 11.42 -28.40 18.97
C ARG A 233 10.70 -28.97 20.21
N GLN A 234 9.67 -29.78 20.01
CA GLN A 234 8.92 -30.46 21.09
C GLN A 234 9.74 -31.60 21.69
N ALA A 235 10.44 -32.37 20.86
CA ALA A 235 11.36 -33.42 21.33
C ALA A 235 12.49 -32.86 22.22
N LYS A 236 13.05 -31.69 21.85
CA LYS A 236 14.07 -31.02 22.66
C LYS A 236 13.53 -30.52 24.01
N LYS A 237 12.28 -30.02 24.05
CA LYS A 237 11.65 -29.54 25.28
C LYS A 237 11.37 -30.68 26.27
N LEU A 238 10.91 -31.83 25.78
CA LEU A 238 10.64 -33.00 26.60
C LEU A 238 11.91 -33.59 27.23
N ARG A 239 13.02 -33.58 26.47
CA ARG A 239 14.32 -34.08 26.93
C ARG A 239 14.95 -33.18 28.00
N LEU A 240 14.69 -31.87 27.95
CA LEU A 240 15.16 -30.93 28.96
C LEU A 240 14.40 -31.09 30.28
N ALA A 241 13.08 -31.25 30.21
CA ALA A 241 12.22 -31.48 31.38
C ALA A 241 12.56 -32.79 32.10
N GLN A 242 12.87 -33.86 31.36
CA GLN A 242 13.31 -35.14 31.96
C GLN A 242 14.68 -35.03 32.64
N LYS A 243 15.55 -34.16 32.16
CA LYS A 243 16.87 -33.93 32.76
C LYS A 243 16.78 -33.11 34.05
N GLU A 244 15.81 -32.19 34.14
CA GLU A 244 15.53 -31.44 35.37
C GLU A 244 14.90 -32.34 36.45
N ALA A 245 14.00 -33.25 36.09
CA ALA A 245 13.38 -34.18 37.03
C ALA A 245 14.38 -35.18 37.66
N ALA A 246 15.43 -35.56 36.94
CA ALA A 246 16.46 -36.47 37.45
C ALA A 246 17.45 -35.81 38.43
N ALA A 247 17.46 -34.48 38.54
CA ALA A 247 18.38 -33.75 39.41
C ALA A 247 17.83 -33.51 40.83
N THR A 248 16.60 -33.95 41.12
CA THR A 248 15.90 -33.62 42.37
C THR A 248 15.45 -34.87 43.16
N THR A 249 16.37 -35.76 43.48
CA THR A 249 16.15 -36.84 44.47
C THR A 249 17.19 -36.77 45.58
N PRO A 250 16.81 -36.51 46.84
CA PRO A 250 17.74 -36.49 47.97
C PRO A 250 18.00 -37.91 48.52
N THR A 251 19.29 -38.26 48.65
CA THR A 251 19.79 -39.48 49.29
C THR A 251 19.58 -39.41 50.80
N THR A 252 18.71 -40.27 51.34
CA THR A 252 18.61 -40.53 52.79
C THR A 252 19.30 -41.86 53.05
N THR A 253 20.44 -41.85 53.75
CA THR A 253 21.09 -43.09 54.21
C THR A 253 20.92 -43.21 55.71
N GLU A 254 20.14 -44.22 56.08
CA GLU A 254 19.82 -44.72 57.40
C GLU A 254 21.08 -45.28 58.11
N LYS A 255 21.22 -45.03 59.41
CA LYS A 255 22.26 -45.62 60.26
C LYS A 255 21.57 -46.34 61.42
N ALA A 256 21.69 -47.67 61.44
CA ALA A 256 21.51 -48.51 62.62
C ALA A 256 22.87 -48.70 63.31
#